data_AF-A0AAD4TJA2-F1
#
_entry.id   AF-A0AAD4TJA2-F1
#
_cell.length_a   1.000
_cell.length_b   1.000
_cell.length_c   1.000
_cell.angle_alpha   90.00
_cell.angle_beta   90.00
_cell.angle_gamma   90.00
#
_symmetry.space_group_name_H-M   'P 1'
#
loop_
_entity.id
_entity.type
_entity.pdbx_description
1 polymer ?
#
loop_
_entity_poly.entity_id
_entity_poly.type
_entity_poly.pdbx_seq_one_letter_code
_entity_poly.pdbx_strand_id
1 'polypeptide(L)'
;MTEIDHYAVLGLPSGEEGAKLTQADIKKAYRTKALELHPDKCPDDPNANTNFQKLQSSYDILRDEIDFDDLLRSRAQDDSTKFGQMAYYHDKVVAYFCPPNSHRQVREEEERCLLEYHNL
;
A
#
# COMPACT_ATOMS: atom_id res chain seq x y z
N MET A 1 -13.83 -8.73 -29.50
CA MET A 1 -13.47 -7.31 -29.52
C MET A 1 -11.96 -7.26 -29.73
N THR A 2 -11.46 -6.47 -30.68
CA THR A 2 -10.02 -6.31 -30.89
C THR A 2 -9.45 -5.66 -29.64
N GLU A 3 -8.69 -6.41 -28.85
CA GLU A 3 -8.01 -5.92 -27.66
C GLU A 3 -7.02 -4.84 -28.12
N ILE A 4 -7.36 -3.57 -27.87
CA ILE A 4 -6.47 -2.46 -28.18
C ILE A 4 -5.35 -2.54 -27.17
N ASP A 5 -4.14 -2.78 -27.65
CA ASP A 5 -2.98 -2.88 -26.79
C ASP A 5 -2.63 -1.50 -26.22
N HIS A 6 -3.11 -1.23 -25.00
CA HIS A 6 -2.91 0.04 -24.31
C HIS A 6 -1.43 0.29 -24.00
N TYR A 7 -0.64 -0.77 -23.75
CA TYR A 7 0.81 -0.66 -23.53
C TYR A 7 1.49 -0.17 -24.82
N ALA A 8 1.13 -0.75 -25.96
CA ALA A 8 1.67 -0.33 -27.26
C ALA A 8 1.35 1.14 -27.60
N VAL A 9 0.16 1.64 -27.23
CA VAL A 9 -0.21 3.06 -27.43
C VAL A 9 0.74 3.99 -26.65
N LEU A 10 1.06 3.63 -25.40
CA LEU A 10 2.01 4.37 -24.57
C LEU A 10 3.48 4.14 -24.99
N GLY A 11 3.74 3.20 -25.91
CA GLY A 11 5.10 2.82 -26.33
C GLY A 11 5.83 1.97 -25.29
N LEU A 12 5.06 1.24 -24.48
CA LEU A 12 5.55 0.30 -23.48
C LEU A 12 5.51 -1.13 -24.05
N PRO A 13 6.40 -2.03 -23.57
CA PRO A 13 6.35 -3.43 -23.97
C PRO A 13 5.12 -4.11 -23.37
N SER A 14 4.40 -4.82 -24.22
CA SER A 14 3.23 -5.64 -23.85
C SER A 14 3.67 -7.04 -23.42
N GLY A 15 2.95 -7.68 -22.49
CA GLY A 15 3.23 -9.04 -22.03
C GLY A 15 3.84 -9.09 -20.62
N GLU A 16 4.81 -9.98 -20.40
CA GLU A 16 5.41 -10.24 -19.07
C GLU A 16 6.15 -9.02 -18.49
N GLU A 17 6.70 -8.19 -19.38
CA GLU A 17 7.35 -6.93 -19.03
C GLU A 17 6.32 -5.86 -18.69
N GLY A 18 5.18 -5.86 -19.39
CA GLY A 18 4.04 -4.98 -19.12
C GLY A 18 3.48 -5.17 -17.71
N ALA A 19 3.36 -6.43 -17.28
CA ALA A 19 2.89 -6.79 -15.94
C ALA A 19 3.87 -6.41 -14.80
N LYS A 20 5.14 -6.12 -15.12
CA LYS A 20 6.16 -5.69 -14.15
C LYS A 20 6.27 -4.17 -14.05
N LEU A 21 5.66 -3.42 -14.97
CA LEU A 21 5.74 -1.97 -14.98
C LEU A 21 5.03 -1.38 -13.77
N THR A 22 5.68 -0.40 -13.15
CA THR A 22 5.08 0.34 -12.04
C THR A 22 4.29 1.53 -12.57
N GLN A 23 3.38 2.07 -11.74
CA GLN A 23 2.64 3.30 -12.08
C GLN A 23 3.59 4.45 -12.48
N ALA A 24 4.79 4.49 -11.90
CA ALA A 24 5.80 5.50 -12.21
C ALA A 24 6.31 5.39 -13.66
N ASP A 25 6.54 4.17 -14.15
CA ASP A 25 7.02 3.92 -15.52
C ASP A 25 5.95 4.29 -16.54
N ILE A 26 4.70 3.91 -16.29
CA ILE A 26 3.56 4.26 -17.14
C ILE A 26 3.37 5.77 -17.22
N LYS A 27 3.42 6.46 -16.08
CA LYS A 27 3.32 7.92 -16.01
C LYS A 27 4.48 8.61 -16.73
N LYS A 28 5.69 8.05 -16.68
CA LYS A 28 6.85 8.57 -17.40
C LYS A 28 6.68 8.44 -18.92
N ALA A 29 6.27 7.27 -19.40
CA ALA A 29 6.01 7.03 -20.82
C ALA A 29 4.89 7.92 -21.36
N TYR A 30 3.78 8.05 -20.62
CA TYR A 30 2.67 8.94 -20.95
C TYR A 30 3.14 10.39 -21.14
N ARG A 31 3.95 10.91 -20.21
CA ARG A 31 4.46 12.30 -20.29
C ARG A 31 5.30 12.53 -21.55
N THR A 32 6.16 11.58 -21.91
CA THR A 32 6.98 11.67 -23.12
C THR A 32 6.10 11.69 -24.38
N LYS A 33 5.19 10.71 -24.51
CA LYS A 33 4.27 10.61 -25.65
C LYS A 33 3.32 11.81 -25.76
N ALA A 34 2.85 12.34 -24.64
CA ALA A 34 1.97 13.50 -24.60
C ALA A 34 2.66 14.77 -25.12
N LEU A 35 3.96 14.92 -24.88
CA LEU A 35 4.76 16.02 -25.41
C LEU A 35 5.00 15.88 -26.92
N GLU A 36 5.19 14.65 -27.40
CA GLU A 36 5.36 14.35 -28.84
C GLU A 36 4.06 14.58 -29.62
N LEU A 37 2.91 14.19 -29.04
CA LEU A 37 1.59 14.30 -29.67
C LEU A 37 0.85 15.59 -29.29
N HIS A 38 1.53 16.57 -28.69
CA HIS A 38 0.89 17.81 -28.28
C HIS A 38 0.48 18.63 -29.52
N PRO A 39 -0.78 19.11 -29.61
CA PRO A 39 -1.28 19.82 -30.79
C PRO A 39 -0.51 21.11 -31.11
N ASP A 40 0.15 21.70 -30.11
CA ASP A 40 1.03 22.88 -30.28
C ASP A 40 2.32 22.56 -31.05
N LYS A 41 2.84 21.35 -30.93
CA LYS A 41 4.09 20.90 -31.59
C LYS A 41 3.83 20.22 -32.93
N CYS A 42 2.61 19.73 -33.16
CA CYS A 42 2.18 19.09 -34.40
C CYS A 42 0.96 19.81 -35.01
N PRO A 43 1.07 21.09 -35.41
CA PRO A 43 -0.04 21.83 -36.02
C PRO A 43 -0.44 21.30 -37.41
N ASP A 44 0.45 20.57 -38.09
CA ASP A 44 0.23 20.02 -39.44
C ASP A 44 -0.44 18.64 -39.45
N ASP A 45 -0.55 17.97 -38.30
CA ASP A 45 -1.09 16.60 -38.22
C ASP A 45 -2.52 16.59 -37.66
N PRO A 46 -3.57 16.45 -38.50
CA PRO A 46 -4.96 16.41 -38.04
C PRO A 46 -5.27 15.19 -37.15
N ASN A 47 -4.40 14.18 -37.18
CA ASN A 47 -4.50 12.99 -36.35
C ASN A 47 -3.89 13.15 -34.95
N ALA A 48 -3.16 14.23 -34.66
CA ALA A 48 -2.52 14.46 -33.37
C ALA A 48 -3.56 14.46 -32.22
N ASN A 49 -4.69 15.14 -32.42
CA ASN A 49 -5.78 15.17 -31.44
C ASN A 49 -6.35 13.77 -31.17
N THR A 50 -6.62 13.00 -32.24
CA THR A 50 -7.15 11.62 -32.12
C THR A 50 -6.16 10.71 -31.39
N ASN A 51 -4.86 10.82 -31.69
CA ASN A 51 -3.83 10.02 -31.04
C ASN A 51 -3.63 10.42 -29.57
N PHE A 52 -3.72 11.73 -29.27
CA PHE A 52 -3.67 12.23 -27.90
C PHE A 52 -4.84 11.71 -27.05
N GLN A 53 -6.07 11.73 -27.61
CA GLN A 53 -7.25 11.16 -26.95
C GLN A 53 -7.07 9.66 -26.67
N LYS A 54 -6.58 8.89 -27.66
CA LYS A 54 -6.28 7.47 -27.47
C LYS A 54 -5.23 7.21 -26.41
N LEU A 55 -4.17 8.03 -26.37
CA LEU A 55 -3.12 7.97 -25.36
C LEU A 55 -3.70 8.19 -23.97
N GLN A 56 -4.55 9.21 -23.82
CA GLN A 56 -5.20 9.54 -22.55
C GLN A 56 -6.13 8.42 -22.08
N SER A 57 -7.02 7.92 -22.94
CA SER A 57 -7.90 6.79 -22.60
C SER A 57 -7.12 5.53 -22.21
N SER A 58 -6.00 5.25 -22.89
CA SER A 58 -5.16 4.09 -22.57
C SER A 58 -4.46 4.26 -21.22
N TYR A 59 -4.00 5.46 -20.89
CA TYR A 59 -3.37 5.75 -19.60
C TYR A 59 -4.35 5.60 -18.43
N ASP A 60 -5.60 6.06 -18.59
CA ASP A 60 -6.61 5.96 -17.52
C ASP A 60 -6.94 4.49 -17.20
N ILE A 61 -7.04 3.63 -18.21
CA ILE A 61 -7.28 2.18 -18.03
C ILE A 61 -6.09 1.52 -17.32
N LEU A 62 -4.87 1.74 -17.81
CA LEU A 62 -3.66 1.14 -17.24
C LEU A 62 -3.40 1.60 -15.81
N ARG A 63 -3.75 2.85 -15.49
CA ARG A 63 -3.62 3.38 -14.15
C ARG A 63 -4.55 2.64 -13.17
N ASP A 64 -5.80 2.42 -13.55
CA ASP A 64 -6.79 1.74 -12.69
C ASP A 64 -6.40 0.27 -12.46
N GLU A 65 -5.86 -0.39 -13.48
CA GLU A 65 -5.37 -1.77 -13.38
C GLU A 65 -4.18 -1.90 -12.42
N ILE A 66 -3.21 -0.99 -12.48
CA ILE A 66 -2.06 -0.99 -11.57
C ILE A 66 -2.47 -0.60 -10.15
N ASP A 67 -3.35 0.39 -10.00
CA ASP A 67 -3.85 0.79 -8.68
C ASP A 67 -4.58 -0.39 -8.02
N PHE A 68 -5.29 -1.22 -8.79
CA PHE A 68 -5.89 -2.45 -8.30
C PHE A 68 -4.86 -3.50 -7.86
N ASP A 69 -3.78 -3.72 -8.61
CA ASP A 69 -2.69 -4.64 -8.22
C ASP A 69 -2.00 -4.17 -6.93
N ASP A 70 -1.73 -2.87 -6.82
CA ASP A 70 -1.12 -2.27 -5.62
C ASP A 70 -2.04 -2.40 -4.40
N LEU A 71 -3.35 -2.21 -4.57
CA LEU A 71 -4.35 -2.47 -3.53
C LEU A 71 -4.36 -3.96 -3.12
N LEU A 72 -4.27 -4.88 -4.08
CA LEU A 72 -4.25 -6.31 -3.82
C LEU A 72 -2.99 -6.74 -3.06
N ARG A 73 -1.83 -6.19 -3.45
CA ARG A 73 -0.55 -6.38 -2.77
C ARG A 73 -0.55 -5.77 -1.36
N SER A 74 -1.13 -4.59 -1.19
CA SER A 74 -1.25 -3.92 0.11
C SER A 74 -2.09 -4.75 1.08
N ARG A 75 -3.20 -5.34 0.62
CA ARG A 75 -4.02 -6.24 1.45
C ARG A 75 -3.29 -7.52 1.86
N ALA A 76 -2.33 -7.99 1.07
CA ALA A 76 -1.49 -9.12 1.45
C ALA A 76 -0.39 -8.76 2.49
N GLN A 77 -0.08 -7.48 2.68
CA GLN A 77 0.95 -7.02 3.64
C GLN A 77 0.36 -6.53 4.98
N ASP A 78 -0.94 -6.26 5.03
CA ASP A 78 -1.68 -5.84 6.24
C ASP A 78 -1.85 -6.92 7.33
N ASP A 79 -1.29 -8.13 7.18
CA ASP A 79 -1.28 -9.15 8.24
C ASP A 79 -0.05 -9.07 9.19
N SER A 80 1.01 -8.33 8.83
CA SER A 80 2.26 -8.32 9.62
C SER A 80 2.60 -6.98 10.28
N THR A 81 2.37 -5.84 9.62
CA THR A 81 2.84 -4.54 10.11
C THR A 81 1.91 -3.89 11.15
N LYS A 82 0.62 -4.27 11.18
CA LYS A 82 -0.34 -3.81 12.20
C LYS A 82 -0.21 -4.51 13.56
N PHE A 83 0.44 -5.67 13.65
CA PHE A 83 0.75 -6.31 14.93
C PHE A 83 1.95 -5.67 15.64
N GLY A 84 2.95 -5.20 14.90
CA GLY A 84 4.17 -4.59 15.48
C GLY A 84 3.94 -3.18 16.04
N GLN A 85 3.18 -2.35 15.33
CA GLN A 85 2.94 -0.96 15.75
C GLN A 85 1.96 -0.86 16.95
N MET A 86 1.07 -1.84 17.11
CA MET A 86 0.18 -1.97 18.27
C MET A 86 0.88 -2.55 19.51
N ALA A 87 1.89 -3.40 19.33
CA ALA A 87 2.73 -3.88 20.44
C ALA A 87 3.55 -2.74 21.08
N TYR A 88 4.03 -1.77 20.29
CA TYR A 88 4.76 -0.60 20.79
C TYR A 88 3.90 0.33 21.66
N TYR A 89 2.60 0.45 21.33
CA TYR A 89 1.67 1.23 22.15
C TYR A 89 1.19 0.47 23.38
N HIS A 90 1.05 -0.86 23.33
CA HIS A 90 0.65 -1.66 24.50
C HIS A 90 1.74 -1.68 25.59
N ASP A 91 3.02 -1.75 25.21
CA ASP A 91 4.16 -1.73 26.14
C ASP A 91 4.30 -0.38 26.87
N LYS A 92 4.15 0.74 26.13
CA LYS A 92 4.26 2.08 26.71
C LYS A 92 3.09 2.52 27.58
N VAL A 93 1.86 2.04 27.32
CA VAL A 93 0.68 2.39 28.14
C VAL A 93 0.62 1.60 29.45
N VAL A 94 1.13 0.37 29.48
CA VAL A 94 1.25 -0.43 30.73
C VAL A 94 2.28 0.19 31.67
N ALA A 95 3.41 0.68 31.13
CA ALA A 95 4.44 1.35 31.93
C ALA A 95 4.01 2.70 32.52
N TYR A 96 3.05 3.39 31.89
CA TYR A 96 2.53 4.68 32.38
C TYR A 96 1.41 4.55 33.42
N PHE A 97 0.77 3.39 33.53
CA PHE A 97 -0.31 3.13 34.51
C PHE A 97 0.07 2.18 35.66
N CYS A 98 1.29 1.64 35.66
CA CYS A 98 1.80 0.74 36.71
C CYS A 98 2.97 1.40 37.47
N PRO A 99 2.77 1.92 38.70
CA PRO A 99 3.84 2.50 39.49
C PRO A 99 4.85 1.43 39.97
N PRO A 100 6.15 1.75 40.02
CA PRO A 100 7.20 0.80 40.39
C PRO A 100 7.36 0.73 41.91
N ASN A 101 6.42 0.10 42.62
CA ASN A 101 6.67 -0.45 43.96
C ASN A 101 5.45 -1.22 44.50
N SER A 102 5.35 -2.53 44.23
CA SER A 102 4.74 -3.46 45.19
C SER A 102 5.05 -4.92 44.81
N HIS A 103 6.33 -5.27 44.73
CA HIS A 103 6.77 -6.66 44.49
C HIS A 103 7.05 -7.44 45.79
N ARG A 104 6.44 -7.05 46.93
CA ARG A 104 6.82 -7.65 48.24
C ARG A 104 5.71 -7.85 49.29
N GLN A 105 4.44 -7.57 49.03
CA GLN A 105 3.45 -7.60 50.14
C GLN A 105 2.21 -8.49 49.93
N VAL A 106 2.17 -9.34 48.89
CA VAL A 106 1.02 -10.24 48.66
C VAL A 106 1.30 -11.70 49.07
N ARG A 107 2.54 -12.08 49.42
CA ARG A 107 2.85 -13.45 49.88
C ARG A 107 2.74 -13.66 51.39
N GLU A 108 2.75 -12.60 52.21
CA GLU A 108 2.77 -12.75 53.68
C GLU A 108 1.37 -12.84 54.30
N GLU A 109 0.29 -12.45 53.59
CA GLU A 109 -1.08 -12.60 54.08
C GLU A 109 -1.67 -14.00 53.84
N GLU A 110 -1.22 -14.73 52.81
CA GLU A 110 -1.68 -16.09 52.55
C GLU A 110 -1.16 -17.10 53.59
N GLU A 111 0.05 -16.88 54.15
CA GLU A 111 0.59 -17.72 55.23
C GLU A 111 -0.10 -17.47 56.58
N ARG A 112 -0.64 -16.26 56.82
CA ARG A 112 -1.40 -15.98 58.05
C ARG A 112 -2.78 -16.66 58.05
N CYS A 113 -3.42 -16.79 56.89
CA CYS A 113 -4.72 -17.44 56.80
C CYS A 113 -4.62 -18.98 56.94
N LEU A 114 -3.49 -19.58 56.53
CA LEU A 114 -3.25 -21.03 56.63
C LEU A 114 -2.83 -21.50 58.04
N LEU A 115 -2.19 -20.64 58.85
CA LEU A 115 -1.78 -21.00 60.21
C LEU A 115 -2.93 -20.95 61.23
N GLU A 116 -3.99 -20.19 60.96
CA GLU A 116 -5.18 -20.13 61.82
C GLU A 116 -6.09 -21.35 61.66
N TYR A 117 -6.00 -22.05 60.52
CA TYR A 117 -6.80 -23.26 60.25
C TYR A 117 -6.21 -24.56 60.84
N HIS A 118 -5.03 -24.51 61.46
CA HIS A 118 -4.36 -25.70 62.00
C HIS A 118 -4.34 -25.78 63.54
N ASN A 119 -5.04 -24.87 64.24
CA ASN A 119 -5.21 -24.90 65.70
C ASN A 119 -6.70 -24.89 66.15
N LEU A 120 -7.59 -25.41 65.31
CA LEU A 120 -8.96 -25.80 65.66
C LEU A 120 -9.10 -27.32 65.59
#